data_AF-A0A8I1NL75-F1
#
_entry.id   AF-A0A8I1NL75-F1
#
_cell.length_a   1.000
_cell.length_b   1.000
_cell.length_c   1.000
_cell.angle_alpha   90.00
_cell.angle_beta   90.00
_cell.angle_gamma   90.00
#
_symmetry.space_group_name_H-M   'P 1'
#
loop_
_entity.id
_entity.type
_entity.pdbx_description
1 polymer ?
#
loop_
_entity_poly.entity_id
_entity_poly.type
_entity_poly.pdbx_seq_one_letter_code
_entity_poly.pdbx_strand_id
1 'polypeptide(L)'
;MSSISLPLAQARPEPARIAALSAAIALNLAVILIAARPLPVSLPTLPRLVPPPALVRLISPSPQPPAPPPVELKPLPQALPTPQVMPHPVVARVPSMPVADGQPAAPVQDAAPAAATDSGTPAPVAAVEASLAYLAHPITYPAHALRGHLEGTVVLRVLVDETGKPLEVGVLRSSGHAELDRSAREQVLAHWRFQPAIVNGHATRAWASVPVTFTLRG
;
A
#
# COMPACT_ATOMS: atom_id res chain seq x y z
N MET A 1 -2.52 86.71 12.11
CA MET A 1 -3.78 86.59 11.36
C MET A 1 -3.43 86.05 9.99
N SER A 2 -3.90 84.85 9.63
CA SER A 2 -4.09 84.37 8.25
C SER A 2 -4.75 82.99 8.29
N SER A 3 -6.08 82.98 8.26
CA SER A 3 -6.87 81.76 8.07
C SER A 3 -6.84 81.39 6.59
N ILE A 4 -6.31 80.21 6.27
CA ILE A 4 -6.42 79.60 4.94
C ILE A 4 -7.79 78.91 4.87
N SER A 5 -8.67 79.45 4.03
CA SER A 5 -9.94 78.81 3.68
C SER A 5 -9.72 77.90 2.47
N LEU A 6 -9.79 76.58 2.67
CA LEU A 6 -9.81 75.57 1.61
C LEU A 6 -11.23 75.48 1.01
N PRO A 7 -11.42 75.65 -0.31
CA PRO A 7 -12.70 75.38 -0.93
C PRO A 7 -12.93 73.87 -0.99
N LEU A 8 -13.94 73.35 -0.27
CA LEU A 8 -14.47 72.01 -0.55
C LEU A 8 -15.14 72.06 -1.93
N ALA A 9 -14.44 71.61 -2.95
CA ALA A 9 -15.01 71.31 -4.24
C ALA A 9 -16.05 70.18 -4.06
N GLN A 10 -17.33 70.54 -3.99
CA GLN A 10 -18.44 69.61 -4.02
C GLN A 10 -18.41 68.89 -5.38
N ALA A 11 -17.93 67.65 -5.41
CA ALA A 11 -17.92 66.82 -6.60
C ALA A 11 -19.37 66.53 -7.01
N ARG A 12 -19.89 67.27 -7.99
CA ARG A 12 -21.23 67.03 -8.53
C ARG A 12 -21.20 65.69 -9.25
N PRO A 13 -22.02 64.70 -8.84
CA PRO A 13 -22.04 63.43 -9.52
C PRO A 13 -22.60 63.62 -10.93
N GLU A 14 -21.80 63.30 -11.95
CA GLU A 14 -22.20 63.33 -13.35
C GLU A 14 -23.41 62.41 -13.55
N PRO A 15 -24.56 62.89 -14.06
CA PRO A 15 -25.77 62.08 -14.23
C PRO A 15 -25.51 60.86 -15.13
N ALA A 16 -24.58 60.97 -16.08
CA ALA A 16 -24.13 59.88 -16.92
C ALA A 16 -23.46 58.74 -16.14
N ARG A 17 -22.67 59.05 -15.09
CA ARG A 17 -22.03 58.03 -14.24
C ARG A 17 -23.06 57.31 -13.37
N ILE A 18 -24.02 58.05 -12.82
CA ILE A 18 -25.12 57.45 -12.04
C ILE A 18 -25.94 56.50 -12.92
N ALA A 19 -26.28 56.93 -14.14
CA ALA A 19 -27.02 56.10 -15.10
C ALA A 19 -26.24 54.85 -15.54
N ALA A 20 -24.93 54.98 -15.77
CA ALA A 20 -24.08 53.84 -16.13
C ALA A 20 -23.98 52.81 -14.98
N LEU A 21 -23.82 53.26 -13.74
CA LEU A 21 -23.75 52.39 -12.57
C LEU A 21 -25.09 51.71 -12.29
N SER A 22 -26.21 52.43 -12.39
CA SER A 22 -27.54 51.82 -12.21
C SER A 22 -27.85 50.78 -13.28
N ALA A 23 -27.49 51.04 -14.54
CA ALA A 23 -27.63 50.07 -15.62
C ALA A 23 -26.78 48.81 -15.36
N ALA A 24 -25.53 48.97 -14.92
CA ALA A 24 -24.65 47.85 -14.59
C ALA A 24 -25.19 47.03 -13.41
N ILE A 25 -25.71 47.67 -12.36
CA ILE A 25 -26.33 46.99 -11.22
C ILE A 25 -27.57 46.22 -11.68
N ALA A 26 -28.46 46.86 -12.45
CA ALA A 26 -29.67 46.23 -12.96
C ALA A 26 -29.35 45.00 -13.82
N LEU A 27 -28.34 45.09 -14.69
CA LEU A 27 -27.88 43.99 -15.52
C LEU A 27 -27.34 42.83 -14.67
N ASN A 28 -26.47 43.12 -13.69
CA ASN A 28 -25.94 42.09 -12.80
C ASN A 28 -27.06 41.40 -11.99
N LEU A 29 -28.03 42.17 -11.51
CA LEU A 29 -29.16 41.64 -10.74
C LEU A 29 -30.05 40.74 -11.61
N ALA A 30 -30.28 41.13 -12.87
CA ALA A 30 -31.00 40.29 -13.83
C ALA A 30 -30.28 38.96 -14.09
N VAL A 31 -28.96 38.97 -14.26
CA VAL A 31 -28.16 37.75 -14.45
C VAL A 31 -28.28 36.82 -13.23
N ILE A 32 -28.18 37.37 -12.01
CA ILE A 32 -28.32 36.58 -10.77
C ILE A 32 -29.72 35.95 -10.67
N LEU A 33 -30.78 36.69 -10.98
CA LEU A 33 -32.16 36.16 -10.92
C LEU A 33 -32.42 35.06 -11.96
N ILE A 34 -31.81 35.14 -13.14
CA ILE A 34 -31.88 34.09 -14.15
C ILE A 34 -31.13 32.84 -13.67
N ALA A 35 -29.94 33.01 -13.10
CA ALA A 35 -29.12 31.90 -12.59
C ALA A 35 -29.72 31.23 -11.33
N ALA A 36 -30.44 31.97 -10.48
CA ALA A 36 -31.04 31.47 -9.25
C ALA A 36 -32.31 30.64 -9.46
N ARG A 37 -32.77 30.45 -10.70
CA ARG A 37 -33.91 29.59 -11.02
C ARG A 37 -33.56 28.14 -10.66
N PRO A 38 -34.32 27.45 -9.79
CA PRO A 38 -34.05 26.06 -9.45
C PRO A 38 -34.24 25.20 -10.69
N LEU A 39 -33.16 24.57 -11.17
CA LEU A 39 -33.25 23.57 -12.22
C LEU A 39 -33.96 22.34 -11.64
N PRO A 40 -34.96 21.77 -12.32
CA PRO A 40 -35.54 20.51 -11.91
C PRO A 40 -34.47 19.42 -12.06
N VAL A 41 -33.88 18.99 -10.95
CA VAL A 41 -32.95 17.86 -10.93
C VAL A 41 -33.79 16.59 -11.05
N SER A 42 -33.97 16.10 -12.27
CA SER A 42 -34.48 14.75 -12.49
C SER A 42 -33.39 13.76 -12.12
N LEU A 43 -33.46 13.20 -10.92
CA LEU A 43 -32.59 12.10 -10.53
C LEU A 43 -32.93 10.89 -11.41
N PRO A 44 -31.98 10.33 -12.18
CA PRO A 44 -32.22 9.10 -12.89
C PRO A 44 -32.53 8.01 -11.86
N THR A 45 -33.71 7.40 -11.98
CA THR A 45 -34.02 6.20 -11.20
C THR A 45 -33.05 5.13 -11.66
N LEU A 46 -32.07 4.77 -10.82
CA LEU A 46 -31.17 3.68 -11.12
C LEU A 46 -32.00 2.41 -11.31
N PRO A 47 -31.83 1.66 -12.41
CA PRO A 47 -32.49 0.38 -12.57
C PRO A 47 -32.08 -0.50 -11.38
N ARG A 48 -33.05 -0.98 -10.62
CA ARG A 48 -32.81 -1.94 -9.56
C ARG A 48 -32.24 -3.19 -10.22
N LEU A 49 -30.95 -3.48 -10.02
CA LEU A 49 -30.35 -4.74 -10.44
C LEU A 49 -31.09 -5.86 -9.71
N VAL A 50 -31.95 -6.58 -10.43
CA VAL A 50 -32.48 -7.86 -9.95
C VAL A 50 -31.32 -8.85 -10.04
N PRO A 51 -30.86 -9.45 -8.93
CA PRO A 51 -29.80 -10.43 -8.98
C PRO A 51 -30.29 -11.63 -9.82
N PRO A 52 -29.46 -12.19 -10.72
CA PRO A 52 -29.81 -13.41 -11.43
C PRO A 52 -30.07 -14.53 -10.41
N PRO A 53 -30.99 -15.46 -10.68
CA PRO A 53 -31.19 -16.61 -9.82
C PRO A 53 -29.87 -17.36 -9.68
N ALA A 54 -29.44 -17.58 -8.44
CA ALA A 54 -28.27 -18.40 -8.15
C ALA A 54 -28.56 -19.82 -8.65
N LEU A 55 -27.97 -20.18 -9.79
CA LEU A 55 -27.93 -21.57 -10.22
C LEU A 55 -27.01 -22.31 -9.24
N VAL A 56 -27.61 -22.98 -8.27
CA VAL A 56 -26.92 -23.98 -7.45
C VAL A 56 -26.51 -25.09 -8.40
N ARG A 57 -25.29 -25.01 -8.97
CA ARG A 57 -24.66 -26.18 -9.55
C ARG A 57 -24.38 -27.11 -8.37
N LEU A 58 -25.11 -28.22 -8.31
CA LEU A 58 -24.65 -29.37 -7.53
C LEU A 58 -23.29 -29.75 -8.09
N ILE A 59 -22.24 -29.31 -7.42
CA ILE A 59 -20.88 -29.77 -7.67
C ILE A 59 -20.93 -31.22 -7.20
N SER A 60 -20.88 -32.17 -8.13
CA SER A 60 -20.65 -33.57 -7.77
C SER A 60 -19.40 -33.60 -6.89
N PRO A 61 -19.42 -34.22 -5.71
CA PRO A 61 -18.24 -34.29 -4.85
C PRO A 61 -17.10 -34.88 -5.68
N SER A 62 -15.93 -34.24 -5.65
CA SER A 62 -14.73 -34.77 -6.29
C SER A 62 -14.53 -36.23 -5.85
N PRO A 63 -14.20 -37.14 -6.78
CA PRO A 63 -13.85 -38.50 -6.40
C PRO A 63 -12.73 -38.44 -5.35
N GLN A 64 -12.98 -39.03 -4.17
CA GLN A 64 -11.96 -39.13 -3.14
C GLN A 64 -10.74 -39.83 -3.74
N PRO A 65 -9.51 -39.32 -3.52
CA PRO A 65 -8.31 -40.04 -3.88
C PRO A 65 -8.38 -41.46 -3.32
N PRO A 66 -7.98 -42.50 -4.08
CA PRO A 66 -7.91 -43.85 -3.54
C PRO A 66 -7.06 -43.83 -2.27
N ALA A 67 -7.51 -44.55 -1.25
CA ALA A 67 -6.78 -44.64 0.00
C ALA A 67 -5.33 -45.05 -0.28
N PRO A 68 -4.33 -44.41 0.36
CA PRO A 68 -2.94 -44.79 0.18
C PRO A 68 -2.77 -46.28 0.55
N PRO A 69 -1.93 -47.02 -0.18
CA PRO A 69 -1.68 -48.42 0.12
C PRO A 69 -1.18 -48.56 1.57
N PRO A 70 -1.55 -49.64 2.27
CA PRO A 70 -1.04 -49.91 3.61
C PRO A 70 0.49 -49.87 3.62
N VAL A 71 1.06 -48.97 4.43
CA VAL A 71 2.51 -48.92 4.66
C VAL A 71 2.89 -50.18 5.42
N GLU A 72 3.59 -51.09 4.76
CA GLU A 72 4.14 -52.29 5.39
C GLU A 72 5.35 -51.87 6.25
N LEU A 73 5.11 -51.71 7.55
CA LEU A 73 6.14 -51.37 8.52
C LEU A 73 7.15 -52.52 8.59
N LYS A 74 8.31 -52.36 7.94
CA LYS A 74 9.44 -53.27 8.08
C LYS A 74 9.85 -53.29 9.57
N PRO A 75 10.02 -54.46 10.21
CA PRO A 75 10.43 -54.53 11.60
C PRO A 75 11.74 -53.77 11.83
N LEU A 76 11.79 -52.95 12.88
CA LEU A 76 13.04 -52.34 13.33
C LEU A 76 14.07 -53.44 13.68
N PRO A 77 15.35 -53.27 13.33
CA PRO A 77 16.41 -54.18 13.74
C PRO A 77 16.43 -54.39 15.26
N GLN A 78 16.51 -55.66 15.67
CA GLN A 78 16.62 -56.12 17.05
C GLN A 78 17.74 -55.36 17.79
N ALA A 79 17.47 -54.97 19.04
CA ALA A 79 18.43 -54.27 19.90
C ALA A 79 19.77 -55.02 20.02
N LEU A 80 20.87 -54.26 20.03
CA LEU A 80 22.22 -54.79 20.24
C LEU A 80 22.32 -55.56 21.57
N PRO A 81 23.10 -56.65 21.62
CA PRO A 81 23.32 -57.41 22.85
C PRO A 81 23.99 -56.53 23.91
N THR A 82 23.41 -56.49 25.10
CA THR A 82 23.96 -55.83 26.28
C THR A 82 25.21 -56.59 26.74
N PRO A 83 26.39 -55.95 26.85
CA PRO A 83 27.58 -56.61 27.37
C PRO A 83 27.39 -57.01 28.85
N GLN A 84 27.56 -58.30 29.13
CA GLN A 84 27.61 -58.86 30.48
C GLN A 84 28.90 -58.42 31.19
N VAL A 85 28.73 -58.03 32.46
CA VAL A 85 29.78 -57.58 33.39
C VAL A 85 30.68 -58.75 33.80
N MET A 86 32.00 -58.59 33.71
CA MET A 86 32.98 -59.43 34.41
C MET A 86 33.65 -58.65 35.54
N PRO A 87 33.83 -59.24 36.73
CA PRO A 87 34.43 -58.54 37.87
C PRO A 87 35.95 -58.80 38.07
N HIS A 88 36.56 -57.80 38.73
CA HIS A 88 37.82 -57.74 39.51
C HIS A 88 39.10 -57.24 38.80
N PRO A 89 40.09 -56.64 39.51
CA PRO A 89 40.21 -56.37 40.95
C PRO A 89 40.54 -54.90 41.34
N VAL A 90 40.32 -54.59 42.62
CA VAL A 90 40.80 -53.39 43.32
C VAL A 90 42.33 -53.40 43.45
N VAL A 91 43.00 -52.29 43.10
CA VAL A 91 44.32 -51.94 43.63
C VAL A 91 44.40 -50.43 43.93
N ALA A 92 44.63 -50.15 45.23
CA ALA A 92 45.26 -49.00 45.88
C ALA A 92 44.86 -47.55 45.50
N ARG A 93 44.13 -46.92 46.42
CA ARG A 93 44.09 -45.47 46.61
C ARG A 93 45.44 -45.01 47.19
N VAL A 94 46.11 -44.05 46.56
CA VAL A 94 47.17 -43.24 47.17
C VAL A 94 46.83 -41.75 46.96
N PRO A 95 46.63 -40.95 48.01
CA PRO A 95 46.38 -39.52 47.88
C PRO A 95 47.71 -38.75 48.04
N SER A 96 48.02 -37.80 47.14
CA SER A 96 48.72 -36.52 47.44
C SER A 96 49.08 -35.75 46.16
N MET A 97 48.64 -34.49 46.08
CA MET A 97 49.25 -33.39 45.30
C MET A 97 50.59 -32.95 45.95
N PRO A 98 51.36 -31.91 45.52
CA PRO A 98 51.37 -31.09 44.28
C PRO A 98 52.81 -30.88 43.69
N VAL A 99 52.92 -29.97 42.68
CA VAL A 99 54.03 -29.01 42.40
C VAL A 99 54.93 -29.25 41.15
N ALA A 100 54.90 -28.22 40.28
CA ALA A 100 55.94 -27.64 39.38
C ALA A 100 56.47 -28.48 38.18
N ASP A 101 56.81 -27.92 37.01
CA ASP A 101 56.97 -26.53 36.56
C ASP A 101 56.95 -26.46 35.01
N GLY A 102 56.65 -25.26 34.47
CA GLY A 102 57.23 -24.73 33.22
C GLY A 102 56.69 -25.17 31.86
N GLN A 103 55.78 -24.38 31.26
CA GLN A 103 55.98 -23.71 29.95
C GLN A 103 54.78 -22.78 29.63
N PRO A 104 54.96 -21.45 29.54
CA PRO A 104 53.92 -20.52 29.08
C PRO A 104 53.88 -20.45 27.55
N ALA A 105 52.71 -20.65 26.94
CA ALA A 105 52.42 -20.22 25.58
C ALA A 105 51.06 -19.51 25.54
N ALA A 106 51.05 -18.41 24.81
CA ALA A 106 50.15 -17.26 24.84
C ALA A 106 48.65 -17.55 24.56
N PRO A 107 47.76 -16.62 24.94
CA PRO A 107 46.31 -16.81 24.90
C PRO A 107 45.76 -16.67 23.48
N VAL A 108 44.92 -17.61 23.07
CA VAL A 108 43.98 -17.42 21.95
C VAL A 108 42.56 -17.45 22.51
N GLN A 109 42.17 -16.32 23.10
CA GLN A 109 40.78 -15.93 23.24
C GLN A 109 40.64 -14.61 22.49
N ASP A 110 40.22 -14.71 21.24
CA ASP A 110 39.38 -13.67 20.68
C ASP A 110 38.22 -14.36 19.97
N ALA A 111 37.08 -14.26 20.62
CA ALA A 111 35.81 -14.75 20.13
C ALA A 111 35.42 -13.87 18.94
N ALA A 112 35.25 -14.50 17.77
CA ALA A 112 34.51 -13.91 16.67
C ALA A 112 33.19 -13.34 17.22
N PRO A 113 32.86 -12.05 16.97
CA PRO A 113 31.54 -11.53 17.26
C PRO A 113 30.55 -12.33 16.43
N ALA A 114 29.81 -13.19 17.11
CA ALA A 114 28.63 -13.83 16.56
C ALA A 114 27.78 -12.71 15.95
N ALA A 115 27.54 -12.84 14.65
CA ALA A 115 26.58 -12.07 13.92
C ALA A 115 25.27 -12.05 14.71
N ALA A 116 24.99 -10.92 15.34
CA ALA A 116 23.62 -10.52 15.62
C ALA A 116 23.02 -10.21 14.25
N THR A 117 22.58 -11.26 13.56
CA THR A 117 21.58 -11.12 12.51
C THR A 117 20.34 -10.67 13.24
N ASP A 118 20.23 -9.34 13.39
CA ASP A 118 19.02 -8.65 13.76
C ASP A 118 18.03 -8.90 12.62
N SER A 119 17.47 -10.11 12.62
CA SER A 119 16.29 -10.46 11.84
C SER A 119 15.15 -9.77 12.55
N GLY A 120 15.10 -8.44 12.39
CA GLY A 120 13.90 -7.65 12.52
C GLY A 120 12.91 -8.25 11.54
N THR A 121 12.19 -9.28 11.99
CA THR A 121 10.96 -9.73 11.37
C THR A 121 10.12 -8.47 11.27
N PRO A 122 9.81 -7.96 10.07
CA PRO A 122 8.90 -6.84 9.97
C PRO A 122 7.60 -7.32 10.62
N ALA A 123 7.15 -6.60 11.64
CA ALA A 123 5.82 -6.78 12.20
C ALA A 123 4.83 -6.99 11.04
N PRO A 124 3.86 -7.90 11.17
CA PRO A 124 2.96 -8.23 10.08
C PRO A 124 2.35 -6.93 9.61
N VAL A 125 2.73 -6.48 8.40
CA VAL A 125 2.05 -5.39 7.70
C VAL A 125 0.59 -5.78 7.76
N ALA A 126 -0.22 -5.00 8.49
CA ALA A 126 -1.62 -5.29 8.60
C ALA A 126 -2.12 -5.35 7.15
N ALA A 127 -2.43 -6.55 6.68
CA ALA A 127 -2.84 -6.83 5.32
C ALA A 127 -4.28 -6.36 5.14
N VAL A 128 -4.53 -5.10 5.45
CA VAL A 128 -5.73 -4.40 5.09
C VAL A 128 -5.51 -4.03 3.64
N GLU A 129 -5.96 -4.90 2.72
CA GLU A 129 -6.22 -4.48 1.35
C GLU A 129 -7.45 -3.58 1.39
N ALA A 130 -7.22 -2.30 1.58
CA ALA A 130 -8.27 -1.28 1.54
C ALA A 130 -8.19 -0.52 0.23
N SER A 131 -9.33 -0.13 -0.30
CA SER A 131 -9.39 0.97 -1.27
C SER A 131 -9.10 2.26 -0.52
N LEU A 132 -7.82 2.59 -0.33
CA LEU A 132 -7.42 3.84 0.32
C LEU A 132 -7.75 5.02 -0.61
N ALA A 133 -8.19 6.13 -0.03
CA ALA A 133 -8.33 7.37 -0.77
C ALA A 133 -6.93 7.82 -1.25
N TYR A 134 -6.84 8.34 -2.47
CA TYR A 134 -5.59 8.81 -3.04
C TYR A 134 -5.77 10.12 -3.79
N LEU A 135 -4.73 10.95 -3.75
CA LEU A 135 -4.60 12.10 -4.61
C LEU A 135 -3.93 11.67 -5.91
N ALA A 136 -4.78 11.33 -6.88
CA ALA A 136 -4.35 10.95 -8.22
C ALA A 136 -3.63 12.13 -8.89
N HIS A 137 -2.43 11.87 -9.40
CA HIS A 137 -1.80 12.80 -10.33
C HIS A 137 -2.13 12.34 -11.77
N PRO A 138 -2.30 13.29 -12.71
CA PRO A 138 -2.51 12.95 -14.12
C PRO A 138 -1.43 11.99 -14.61
N ILE A 139 -1.87 10.95 -15.31
CA ILE A 139 -0.96 9.96 -15.87
C ILE A 139 -0.45 10.47 -17.23
N THR A 140 0.86 10.47 -17.37
CA THR A 140 1.56 10.75 -18.62
C THR A 140 1.59 9.50 -19.48
N TYR A 141 1.22 9.64 -20.74
CA TYR A 141 1.21 8.53 -21.69
C TYR A 141 2.62 8.28 -22.23
N PRO A 142 3.15 7.04 -22.18
CA PRO A 142 4.47 6.77 -22.74
C PRO A 142 4.47 6.90 -24.27
N ALA A 143 5.51 7.52 -24.84
CA ALA A 143 5.61 7.84 -26.26
C ALA A 143 5.49 6.61 -27.19
N HIS A 144 5.96 5.44 -26.74
CA HIS A 144 5.81 4.19 -27.48
C HIS A 144 4.36 3.71 -27.53
N ALA A 145 3.64 3.80 -26.40
CA ALA A 145 2.24 3.40 -26.34
C ALA A 145 1.31 4.39 -27.07
N LEU A 146 1.64 5.68 -27.07
CA LEU A 146 0.96 6.69 -27.88
C LEU A 146 1.05 6.36 -29.38
N ARG A 147 2.27 6.12 -29.89
CA ARG A 147 2.50 5.78 -31.31
C ARG A 147 1.82 4.46 -31.69
N GLY A 148 1.83 3.48 -30.78
CA GLY A 148 1.19 2.19 -30.97
C GLY A 148 -0.33 2.18 -30.74
N HIS A 149 -0.93 3.31 -30.35
CA HIS A 149 -2.34 3.42 -29.98
C HIS A 149 -2.77 2.39 -28.90
N LEU A 150 -1.88 2.09 -27.94
CA LEU A 150 -2.11 1.05 -26.94
C LEU A 150 -2.89 1.60 -25.76
N GLU A 151 -4.12 1.12 -25.53
CA GLU A 151 -4.97 1.51 -24.40
C GLU A 151 -5.14 0.36 -23.39
N GLY A 152 -5.63 0.68 -22.19
CA GLY A 152 -5.94 -0.35 -21.20
C GLY A 152 -6.01 0.18 -19.76
N THR A 153 -6.48 -0.67 -18.85
CA THR A 153 -6.48 -0.38 -17.41
C THR A 153 -5.56 -1.34 -16.69
N VAL A 154 -4.57 -0.80 -15.98
CA VAL A 154 -3.74 -1.54 -15.04
C VAL A 154 -4.36 -1.45 -13.65
N VAL A 155 -4.31 -2.53 -12.88
CA VAL A 155 -4.63 -2.48 -11.44
C VAL A 155 -3.34 -2.72 -10.68
N LEU A 156 -2.94 -1.74 -9.89
CA LEU A 156 -1.73 -1.78 -9.08
C LEU A 156 -2.05 -2.10 -7.62
N ARG A 157 -1.14 -2.82 -6.98
CA ARG A 157 -1.11 -3.04 -5.54
C ARG A 157 0.00 -2.17 -4.96
N VAL A 158 -0.33 -1.22 -4.10
CA VAL A 158 0.58 -0.21 -3.58
C VAL A 158 0.71 -0.34 -2.06
N LEU A 159 1.92 -0.52 -1.55
CA LEU A 159 2.19 -0.44 -0.11
C LEU A 159 2.33 1.03 0.27
N VAL A 160 1.45 1.51 1.15
CA VAL A 160 1.41 2.89 1.60
C VAL A 160 1.96 2.97 3.02
N ASP A 161 2.87 3.90 3.26
CA ASP A 161 3.45 4.19 4.57
C ASP A 161 2.49 5.01 5.46
N GLU A 162 2.83 5.12 6.75
CA GLU A 162 2.09 5.93 7.73
C GLU A 162 1.99 7.42 7.34
N THR A 163 2.91 7.88 6.50
CA THR A 163 2.93 9.25 5.94
C THR A 163 2.09 9.42 4.67
N GLY A 164 1.50 8.33 4.15
CA GLY A 164 0.79 8.36 2.87
C GLY A 164 1.70 8.21 1.64
N LYS A 165 2.95 7.76 1.84
CA LYS A 165 3.90 7.53 0.74
C LYS A 165 3.86 6.12 0.18
N PRO A 166 3.84 5.93 -1.16
CA PRO A 166 4.01 4.61 -1.74
C PRO A 166 5.44 4.16 -1.51
N LEU A 167 5.61 2.99 -0.88
CA LEU A 167 6.89 2.34 -0.63
C LEU A 167 7.17 1.28 -1.70
N GLU A 168 6.14 0.53 -2.07
CA GLU A 168 6.24 -0.57 -3.01
C GLU A 168 5.03 -0.58 -3.95
N VAL A 169 5.25 -0.89 -5.22
CA VAL A 169 4.19 -0.98 -6.24
C VAL A 169 4.34 -2.25 -7.06
N GLY A 170 3.36 -3.15 -6.91
CA GLY A 170 3.19 -4.36 -7.71
C GLY A 170 2.03 -4.24 -8.69
N VAL A 171 2.02 -5.10 -9.72
CA VAL A 171 0.90 -5.22 -10.66
C VAL A 171 -0.04 -6.32 -10.17
N LEU A 172 -1.28 -5.97 -9.86
CA LEU A 172 -2.33 -6.93 -9.52
C LEU A 172 -3.03 -7.46 -10.79
N ARG A 173 -3.27 -6.58 -11.77
CA ARG A 173 -3.78 -6.93 -13.09
C ARG A 173 -3.10 -6.07 -14.15
N SER A 174 -2.51 -6.72 -15.15
CA SER A 174 -1.89 -6.06 -16.31
C SER A 174 -2.94 -5.44 -17.23
N SER A 175 -2.56 -4.37 -17.93
CA SER A 175 -3.34 -3.74 -19.00
C SER A 175 -3.31 -4.55 -20.30
N GLY A 176 -2.47 -5.59 -20.37
CA GLY A 176 -2.14 -6.31 -21.59
C GLY A 176 -0.87 -5.79 -22.29
N HIS A 177 -0.33 -4.66 -21.84
CA HIS A 177 0.85 -4.02 -22.45
C HIS A 177 1.90 -3.69 -21.38
N ALA A 178 3.06 -4.35 -21.43
CA ALA A 178 4.14 -4.15 -20.46
C ALA A 178 4.62 -2.69 -20.35
N GLU A 179 4.57 -1.94 -21.46
CA GLU A 179 4.93 -0.53 -21.53
C GLU A 179 3.99 0.36 -20.69
N LEU A 180 2.68 0.08 -20.72
CA LEU A 180 1.69 0.79 -19.89
C LEU A 180 1.86 0.41 -18.42
N ASP A 181 2.09 -0.87 -18.14
CA ASP A 181 2.26 -1.38 -16.77
C ASP A 181 3.49 -0.77 -16.08
N ARG A 182 4.63 -0.73 -16.77
CA ARG A 182 5.85 -0.08 -16.27
C ARG A 182 5.62 1.40 -15.99
N SER A 183 5.05 2.12 -16.96
CA SER A 183 4.78 3.55 -16.84
C SER A 183 3.84 3.86 -15.68
N ALA A 184 2.79 3.06 -15.49
CA ALA A 184 1.87 3.20 -14.38
C ALA A 184 2.56 3.04 -13.02
N ARG A 185 3.42 2.01 -12.89
CA ARG A 185 4.17 1.78 -11.64
C ARG A 185 5.09 2.94 -11.28
N GLU A 186 5.88 3.40 -12.26
CA GLU A 186 6.85 4.48 -12.08
C GLU A 186 6.15 5.78 -11.66
N GLN A 187 5.06 6.14 -12.34
CA GLN A 187 4.34 7.38 -12.05
C GLN A 187 3.58 7.34 -10.72
N VAL A 188 2.99 6.20 -10.37
CA VAL A 188 2.33 6.04 -9.07
C VAL A 188 3.35 6.14 -7.94
N LEU A 189 4.51 5.51 -8.08
CA LEU A 189 5.57 5.59 -7.08
C LEU A 189 6.10 7.03 -6.91
N ALA A 190 6.31 7.74 -8.02
CA ALA A 190 6.92 9.06 -8.02
C ALA A 190 5.96 10.18 -7.59
N HIS A 191 4.74 10.18 -8.14
CA HIS A 191 3.88 11.37 -8.10
C HIS A 191 2.67 11.22 -7.17
N TRP A 192 2.18 10.01 -6.94
CA TRP A 192 0.91 9.84 -6.23
C TRP A 192 1.10 9.86 -4.71
N ARG A 193 0.11 10.46 -4.03
CA ARG A 193 0.04 10.51 -2.58
C ARG A 193 -1.22 9.78 -2.13
N PHE A 194 -1.12 9.02 -1.06
CA PHE A 194 -2.21 8.18 -0.53
C PHE A 194 -2.60 8.65 0.86
N GLN A 195 -3.84 8.40 1.26
CA GLN A 195 -4.23 8.55 2.65
C GLN A 195 -3.79 7.31 3.43
N PRO A 196 -3.02 7.43 4.52
CA PRO A 196 -2.59 6.28 5.30
C PRO A 196 -3.78 5.58 5.94
N ALA A 197 -3.67 4.26 6.14
CA ALA A 197 -4.65 3.53 6.91
C ALA A 197 -4.54 3.89 8.39
N ILE A 198 -5.68 4.09 9.05
CA ILE A 198 -5.74 4.36 10.48
C ILE A 198 -6.26 3.12 11.19
N VAL A 199 -5.45 2.53 12.07
CA VAL A 199 -5.80 1.38 12.89
C VAL A 199 -5.67 1.79 14.35
N ASN A 200 -6.75 1.67 15.13
CA ASN A 200 -6.78 2.10 16.54
C ASN A 200 -6.35 3.56 16.76
N GLY A 201 -6.63 4.47 15.81
CA GLY A 201 -6.24 5.88 15.90
C GLY A 201 -4.79 6.18 15.50
N HIS A 202 -4.01 5.16 15.11
CA HIS A 202 -2.63 5.31 14.65
C HIS A 202 -2.52 5.08 13.15
N ALA A 203 -1.77 5.93 12.45
CA ALA A 203 -1.42 5.69 11.06
C ALA A 203 -0.55 4.44 10.96
N THR A 204 -0.91 3.52 10.07
CA THR A 204 -0.24 2.22 9.91
C THR A 204 -0.02 1.95 8.43
N ARG A 205 1.04 1.20 8.11
CA ARG A 205 1.31 0.74 6.74
C ARG A 205 0.23 -0.22 6.26
N ALA A 206 -0.25 -0.01 5.04
CA ALA A 206 -1.31 -0.84 4.45
C ALA A 206 -1.18 -0.96 2.93
N TRP A 207 -1.81 -2.01 2.38
CA TRP A 207 -1.86 -2.23 0.93
C TRP A 207 -3.11 -1.58 0.34
N ALA A 208 -2.95 -0.90 -0.80
CA ALA A 208 -4.04 -0.31 -1.56
C ALA A 208 -4.13 -0.90 -2.97
N SER A 209 -5.35 -1.04 -3.49
CA SER A 209 -5.61 -1.42 -4.88
C SER A 209 -6.02 -0.19 -5.69
N VAL A 210 -5.31 0.08 -6.78
CA VAL A 210 -5.41 1.33 -7.54
C VAL A 210 -5.58 1.03 -9.03
N PRO A 211 -6.74 1.32 -9.63
CA PRO A 211 -6.91 1.24 -11.07
C PRO A 211 -6.32 2.48 -11.76
N VAL A 212 -5.50 2.25 -12.78
CA VAL A 212 -4.90 3.27 -13.64
C VAL A 212 -5.33 3.02 -15.08
N THR A 213 -6.14 3.92 -15.63
CA THR A 213 -6.69 3.78 -16.99
C THR A 213 -5.94 4.69 -17.96
N PHE A 214 -5.49 4.11 -19.06
CA PHE A 214 -4.94 4.80 -20.22
C PHE A 214 -5.99 4.80 -21.34
N THR A 215 -6.41 5.99 -21.74
CA THR A 215 -7.33 6.22 -22.87
C THR A 215 -6.76 7.29 -23.78
N LEU A 216 -6.87 7.08 -25.08
CA LEU A 216 -6.58 8.06 -26.11
C LEU A 216 -7.85 8.88 -26.35
N ARG A 217 -7.78 10.18 -26.11
CA ARG A 217 -8.84 11.08 -26.55
C ARG A 217 -8.66 11.29 -28.06
N GLY A 218 -9.57 10.70 -28.83
CA GLY A 218 -9.75 10.97 -30.27
C GLY A 218 -10.38 12.32 -30.53
#